data_AF-A0A6J0Z024-F1
#
_entry.id   AF-A0A6J0Z024-F1
#
_cell.length_a   1.000
_cell.length_b   1.000
_cell.length_c   1.000
_cell.angle_alpha   90.00
_cell.angle_beta   90.00
_cell.angle_gamma   90.00
#
_symmetry.space_group_name_H-M   'P 1'
#
loop_
_entity.id
_entity.type
_entity.pdbx_description
1 polymer ?
#
loop_
_entity_poly.entity_id
_entity_poly.type
_entity_poly.pdbx_seq_one_letter_code
_entity_poly.pdbx_strand_id
1 'polypeptide(L)'
;CSTTCGLGTYWRSVQCSTHVDSDCATLRRPDPAKRCHLRPCASWKVGNWSKCSRNCSGGFQIREIQCVDSRDHRSLRPFHCRFLAGLPPPLTASCNVEPCEEWQVEPWSECSSSCGGGVQKRGVTCPGGLCDWTKRPTSTTSCSGHPCCHWVAGNWDPCTVSCGGGFQKRTVHCVASENSKTESQDQCLCDHEPRPPEFQKCNPQACRKNADLLCTKDNLSASFCQTLKTMKKCSVPTVRAQCCLSCSQTHVAHTQRPRKRQPLKIPKAP
;
A
#
# COMPACT_ATOMS: atom_id res chain seq x y z
N CYS A 1 78.53 20.71 5.88
CA CYS A 1 77.72 20.05 4.84
C CYS A 1 76.92 21.15 4.16
N SER A 2 76.81 21.17 2.84
CA SER A 2 76.17 22.26 2.08
C SER A 2 74.65 22.37 2.26
N THR A 3 74.03 21.40 2.93
CA THR A 3 72.59 21.35 3.22
C THR A 3 72.37 21.15 4.71
N THR A 4 71.19 21.54 5.21
CA THR A 4 70.77 21.33 6.61
C THR A 4 70.01 20.01 6.80
N CYS A 5 69.54 19.40 5.71
CA CYS A 5 68.89 18.10 5.65
C CYS A 5 69.20 17.40 4.32
N GLY A 6 68.97 16.09 4.27
CA GLY A 6 69.12 15.24 3.11
C GLY A 6 70.56 15.14 2.61
N LEU A 7 70.69 14.97 1.30
CA LEU A 7 71.96 14.89 0.59
C LEU A 7 72.61 16.27 0.44
N GLY A 8 73.88 16.37 0.85
CA GLY A 8 74.73 17.55 0.66
C GLY A 8 76.18 17.19 0.37
N THR A 9 77.05 18.19 0.33
CA THR A 9 78.51 18.04 0.13
C THR A 9 79.32 18.81 1.17
N TYR A 10 80.41 18.23 1.63
CA TYR A 10 81.50 18.96 2.30
C TYR A 10 82.53 19.32 1.25
N TRP A 11 83.04 20.54 1.33
CA TRP A 11 84.13 21.02 0.49
C TRP A 11 85.36 21.21 1.36
N ARG A 12 86.51 20.76 0.87
CA ARG A 12 87.82 21.10 1.43
C ARG A 12 88.70 21.71 0.35
N SER A 13 89.60 22.59 0.75
CA SER A 13 90.70 23.00 -0.10
C SER A 13 91.68 21.85 -0.27
N VAL A 14 92.20 21.68 -1.50
CA VAL A 14 93.24 20.71 -1.82
C VAL A 14 94.36 21.48 -2.51
N GLN A 15 95.51 21.53 -1.86
CA GLN A 15 96.72 22.24 -2.29
C GLN A 15 97.91 21.27 -2.25
N CYS A 16 98.88 21.46 -3.14
CA CYS A 16 100.14 20.70 -3.12
C CYS A 16 100.90 21.02 -1.83
N SER A 17 101.58 20.04 -1.21
CA SER A 17 102.31 20.26 0.05
C SER A 17 103.45 21.28 -0.09
N THR A 18 103.94 21.49 -1.32
CA THR A 18 104.95 22.49 -1.66
C THR A 18 104.35 23.87 -1.96
N HIS A 19 103.01 24.01 -1.93
CA HIS A 19 102.26 25.19 -2.38
C HIS A 19 102.47 25.58 -3.86
N VAL A 20 103.13 24.73 -4.65
CA VAL A 20 103.35 24.92 -6.09
C VAL A 20 102.62 23.82 -6.86
N ASP A 21 101.64 24.20 -7.69
CA ASP A 21 100.76 23.24 -8.36
C ASP A 21 101.49 22.34 -9.38
N SER A 22 102.60 22.79 -9.96
CA SER A 22 103.38 22.01 -10.94
C SER A 22 103.98 20.73 -10.36
N ASP A 23 104.37 20.75 -9.08
CA ASP A 23 105.02 19.61 -8.41
C ASP A 23 104.06 18.42 -8.25
N CYS A 24 102.77 18.70 -8.25
CA CYS A 24 101.70 17.71 -8.15
C CYS A 24 101.08 17.36 -9.51
N ALA A 25 101.60 17.86 -10.65
CA ALA A 25 100.97 17.73 -11.97
C ALA A 25 100.82 16.28 -12.47
N THR A 26 101.75 15.40 -12.09
CA THR A 26 101.72 13.97 -12.44
C THR A 26 100.94 13.11 -11.43
N LEU A 27 100.56 13.70 -10.29
CA LEU A 27 99.81 13.03 -9.23
C LEU A 27 98.31 13.19 -9.45
N ARG A 28 97.54 12.15 -9.11
CA ARG A 28 96.08 12.26 -9.13
C ARG A 28 95.62 13.20 -8.02
N ARG A 29 95.07 14.35 -8.40
CA ARG A 29 94.48 15.32 -7.45
C ARG A 29 93.38 14.64 -6.62
N PRO A 30 93.44 14.69 -5.28
CA PRO A 30 92.38 14.15 -4.42
C PRO A 30 91.04 14.86 -4.64
N ASP A 31 89.94 14.11 -4.51
CA ASP A 31 88.60 14.69 -4.58
C ASP A 31 88.40 15.73 -3.45
N PRO A 32 88.11 17.00 -3.79
CA PRO A 32 87.88 18.07 -2.80
C PRO A 32 86.48 18.01 -2.18
N ALA A 33 85.57 17.25 -2.81
CA ALA A 33 84.19 17.11 -2.38
C ALA A 33 83.95 15.73 -1.75
N LYS A 34 83.35 15.73 -0.56
CA LYS A 34 82.86 14.50 0.09
C LYS A 34 81.35 14.61 0.32
N ARG A 35 80.60 13.59 -0.07
CA ARG A 35 79.14 13.55 0.14
C ARG A 35 78.82 13.44 1.64
N CYS A 36 77.76 14.13 2.06
CA CYS A 36 77.19 14.03 3.39
C CYS A 36 75.71 13.65 3.33
N HIS A 37 75.34 12.70 4.19
CA HIS A 37 73.97 12.21 4.34
C HIS A 37 73.45 12.67 5.70
N LEU A 38 72.72 13.78 5.71
CA LEU A 38 72.02 14.24 6.90
C LEU A 38 70.64 13.56 7.00
N ARG A 39 69.90 13.88 8.07
CA ARG A 39 68.51 13.41 8.24
C ARG A 39 67.65 13.84 7.04
N PRO A 40 66.65 13.04 6.63
CA PRO A 40 65.73 13.38 5.54
C PRO A 40 65.11 14.77 5.69
N CYS A 41 64.83 15.44 4.58
CA CYS A 41 64.17 16.74 4.62
C CYS A 41 62.68 16.55 4.86
N ALA A 42 62.28 16.32 6.11
CA ALA A 42 60.92 15.91 6.43
C ALA A 42 59.91 17.07 6.44
N SER A 43 58.77 16.90 5.76
CA SER A 43 57.65 17.84 5.76
C SER A 43 56.30 17.12 5.83
N TRP A 44 55.27 17.79 6.37
CA TRP A 44 53.91 17.27 6.42
C TRP A 44 53.21 17.50 5.07
N LYS A 45 52.84 16.41 4.40
CA LYS A 45 51.93 16.43 3.25
C LYS A 45 50.49 16.33 3.76
N VAL A 46 49.66 17.27 3.34
CA VAL A 46 48.27 17.39 3.79
C VAL A 46 47.34 16.99 2.65
N GLY A 47 46.46 16.03 2.91
CA GLY A 47 45.40 15.62 1.99
C GLY A 47 44.18 16.53 2.02
N ASN A 48 43.23 16.24 1.15
CA ASN A 48 41.93 16.93 1.12
C ASN A 48 41.06 16.51 2.30
N TRP A 49 40.16 17.40 2.72
CA TRP A 49 39.12 17.06 3.70
C TRP A 49 38.11 16.08 3.13
N SER A 50 37.65 15.15 3.96
CA SER A 50 36.49 14.33 3.70
C SER A 50 35.22 15.18 3.61
N LYS A 51 34.13 14.59 3.12
CA LYS A 51 32.79 15.16 3.36
C LYS A 51 32.54 15.29 4.87
N CYS A 52 31.80 16.31 5.27
CA CYS A 52 31.42 16.49 6.66
C CYS A 52 30.51 15.34 7.12
N SER A 53 30.68 14.90 8.37
CA SER A 53 29.86 13.82 8.94
C SER A 53 28.38 14.19 9.09
N ARG A 54 28.06 15.48 9.19
CA ARG A 54 26.70 16.02 9.28
C ARG A 54 26.55 17.20 8.34
N ASN A 55 25.37 17.41 7.78
CA ASN A 55 25.11 18.57 6.91
C ASN A 55 24.76 19.85 7.68
N CYS A 56 24.47 19.73 8.98
CA CYS A 56 24.05 20.82 9.86
C CYS A 56 24.26 20.44 11.34
N SER A 57 24.07 21.41 12.22
CA SER A 57 24.16 21.37 13.69
C SER A 57 25.50 20.86 14.24
N GLY A 58 26.59 21.13 13.51
CA GLY A 58 27.94 20.72 13.88
C GLY A 58 28.24 19.26 13.50
N GLY A 59 29.21 19.09 12.61
CA GLY A 59 29.83 17.81 12.27
C GLY A 59 31.36 17.91 12.31
N PHE A 60 32.01 16.85 11.86
CA PHE A 60 33.46 16.81 11.71
C PHE A 60 33.84 16.28 10.33
N GLN A 61 34.94 16.80 9.80
CA GLN A 61 35.60 16.32 8.59
C GLN A 61 37.00 15.85 8.98
N ILE A 62 37.48 14.82 8.30
CA ILE A 62 38.78 14.19 8.55
C ILE A 62 39.62 14.33 7.29
N ARG A 63 40.92 14.50 7.44
CA ARG A 63 41.87 14.45 6.32
C ARG A 63 43.05 13.56 6.67
N GLU A 64 43.70 13.03 5.65
CA GLU A 64 44.95 12.30 5.83
C GLU A 64 46.13 13.27 5.87
N ILE A 65 47.09 12.98 6.76
CA ILE A 65 48.39 13.64 6.79
C ILE A 65 49.48 12.59 6.69
N GLN A 66 50.50 12.88 5.89
CA GLN A 66 51.63 11.97 5.68
C GLN A 66 52.93 12.74 5.88
N CYS A 67 53.88 12.13 6.60
CA CYS A 67 55.23 12.68 6.65
C CYS A 67 55.96 12.26 5.37
N VAL A 68 56.51 13.20 4.62
CA VAL A 68 57.22 12.94 3.36
C VAL A 68 58.57 13.64 3.34
N ASP A 69 59.50 13.15 2.52
CA ASP A 69 60.69 13.92 2.17
C ASP A 69 60.30 15.03 1.19
N SER A 70 60.71 16.26 1.46
CA SER A 70 60.38 17.43 0.66
C SER A 70 61.03 17.42 -0.72
N ARG A 71 62.11 16.66 -0.92
CA ARG A 71 62.82 16.57 -2.19
C ARG A 71 62.22 15.50 -3.10
N ASP A 72 62.08 14.29 -2.57
CA ASP A 72 61.72 13.11 -3.39
C ASP A 72 60.28 12.65 -3.16
N HIS A 73 59.50 13.35 -2.33
CA HIS A 73 58.13 13.02 -1.94
C HIS A 73 57.92 11.62 -1.36
N ARG A 74 59.02 10.96 -0.98
CA ARG A 74 59.00 9.62 -0.39
C ARG A 74 58.34 9.66 1.00
N SER A 75 57.44 8.72 1.27
CA SER A 75 56.84 8.57 2.60
C SER A 75 57.89 8.26 3.66
N LEU A 76 57.88 9.04 4.73
CA LEU A 76 58.74 8.91 5.89
C LEU A 76 57.90 8.50 7.11
N ARG A 77 58.58 7.96 8.14
CA ARG A 77 57.92 7.68 9.42
C ARG A 77 57.57 9.01 10.13
N PRO A 78 56.42 9.11 10.84
CA PRO A 78 55.94 10.36 11.45
C PRO A 78 56.92 11.08 12.38
N PHE A 79 57.82 10.35 13.04
CA PHE A 79 58.81 10.94 13.95
C PHE A 79 59.79 11.90 13.25
N HIS A 80 60.05 11.72 11.95
CA HIS A 80 60.94 12.62 11.20
C HIS A 80 60.35 14.03 11.09
N CYS A 81 59.05 14.12 10.81
CA CYS A 81 58.35 15.41 10.70
C CYS A 81 58.12 16.05 12.06
N ARG A 82 57.89 15.27 13.12
CA ARG A 82 57.71 15.82 14.48
C ARG A 82 58.92 16.62 14.95
N PHE A 83 60.13 16.21 14.55
CA PHE A 83 61.37 16.86 14.96
C PHE A 83 61.76 18.06 14.09
N LEU A 84 61.50 18.01 12.77
CA LEU A 84 61.93 19.06 11.82
C LEU A 84 60.80 20.00 11.38
N ALA A 85 59.59 19.48 11.18
CA ALA A 85 58.43 20.22 10.68
C ALA A 85 57.45 20.64 11.80
N GLY A 86 57.73 20.26 13.04
CA GLY A 86 56.93 20.62 14.22
C GLY A 86 55.64 19.81 14.36
N LEU A 87 54.64 20.40 15.00
CA LEU A 87 53.36 19.75 15.30
C LEU A 87 52.64 19.34 14.01
N PRO A 88 52.04 18.14 13.98
CA PRO A 88 51.24 17.71 12.84
C PRO A 88 50.03 18.65 12.65
N PRO A 89 49.65 18.95 11.41
CA PRO A 89 48.40 19.65 11.12
C PRO A 89 47.19 18.89 11.69
N PRO A 90 46.07 19.57 12.01
CA PRO A 90 44.90 18.90 12.57
C PRO A 90 44.34 17.88 11.59
N LEU A 91 44.13 16.66 12.08
CA LEU A 91 43.50 15.55 11.35
C LEU A 91 42.00 15.73 11.21
N THR A 92 41.37 16.42 12.16
CA THR A 92 39.94 16.62 12.27
C THR A 92 39.63 18.11 12.37
N ALA A 93 38.57 18.56 11.71
CA ALA A 93 38.05 19.92 11.85
C ALA A 93 36.53 19.89 11.97
N SER A 94 35.96 20.85 12.70
CA SER A 94 34.52 21.06 12.73
C SER A 94 34.02 21.61 11.39
N CYS A 95 32.80 21.25 11.03
CA CYS A 95 32.12 21.72 9.82
C CYS A 95 30.61 21.82 10.04
N ASN A 96 29.93 22.60 9.19
CA ASN A 96 28.46 22.74 9.17
C ASN A 96 27.86 23.09 10.54
N VAL A 97 28.35 24.17 11.15
CA VAL A 97 27.96 24.62 12.50
C VAL A 97 26.55 25.21 12.56
N GLU A 98 26.03 25.63 11.42
CA GLU A 98 24.68 26.20 11.31
C GLU A 98 23.61 25.21 11.80
N PRO A 99 22.59 25.68 12.53
CA PRO A 99 21.53 24.81 13.06
C PRO A 99 20.79 24.09 11.93
N CYS A 100 20.33 22.87 12.22
CA CYS A 100 19.50 22.13 11.27
C CYS A 100 18.10 22.76 11.19
N GLU A 101 17.57 22.82 9.98
CA GLU A 101 16.18 23.17 9.74
C GLU A 101 15.24 22.01 10.07
N GLU A 102 13.99 22.35 10.35
CA GLU A 102 12.92 21.37 10.57
C GLU A 102 12.36 20.87 9.23
N TRP A 103 12.07 19.57 9.18
CA TRP A 103 11.44 18.96 8.01
C TRP A 103 10.00 19.45 7.85
N GLN A 104 9.66 19.96 6.67
CA GLN A 104 8.29 20.30 6.36
C GLN A 104 7.56 19.05 5.89
N VAL A 105 6.47 18.72 6.59
CA VAL A 105 5.69 17.51 6.37
C VAL A 105 4.27 17.88 6.07
N GLU A 106 3.78 17.44 4.92
CA GLU A 106 2.39 17.62 4.52
C GLU A 106 1.48 16.54 5.14
N PRO A 107 0.16 16.78 5.17
CA PRO A 107 -0.82 15.73 5.50
C PRO A 107 -0.68 14.50 4.59
N TRP A 108 -1.10 13.35 5.11
CA TRP A 108 -1.20 12.15 4.29
C TRP A 108 -2.26 12.32 3.20
N SER A 109 -1.95 11.82 2.01
CA SER A 109 -2.93 11.63 0.95
C SER A 109 -3.98 10.61 1.37
N GLU A 110 -5.07 10.55 0.61
CA GLU A 110 -5.99 9.42 0.70
C GLU A 110 -5.23 8.10 0.45
N CYS A 111 -5.71 7.04 1.10
CA CYS A 111 -5.15 5.72 0.91
C CYS A 111 -5.45 5.23 -0.51
N SER A 112 -4.47 4.63 -1.19
CA SER A 112 -4.65 4.08 -2.54
C SER A 112 -5.77 3.05 -2.64
N SER A 113 -6.14 2.42 -1.53
CA SER A 113 -7.14 1.37 -1.45
C SER A 113 -7.91 1.53 -0.14
N SER A 114 -9.24 1.44 -0.22
CA SER A 114 -10.09 1.49 0.97
C SER A 114 -10.03 0.20 1.78
N CYS A 115 -9.51 -0.89 1.24
CA CYS A 115 -9.38 -2.19 1.90
C CYS A 115 -8.31 -3.05 1.21
N GLY A 116 -7.94 -4.18 1.82
CA GLY A 116 -7.03 -5.17 1.24
C GLY A 116 -5.55 -4.78 1.25
N GLY A 117 -5.20 -3.71 1.98
CA GLY A 117 -3.86 -3.14 2.02
C GLY A 117 -3.64 -2.12 0.91
N GLY A 118 -3.45 -0.86 1.30
CA GLY A 118 -3.10 0.24 0.42
C GLY A 118 -1.86 0.99 0.92
N VAL A 119 -1.49 2.01 0.17
CA VAL A 119 -0.37 2.89 0.48
C VAL A 119 -0.84 4.34 0.40
N GLN A 120 -0.49 5.13 1.41
CA GLN A 120 -0.69 6.58 1.42
C GLN A 120 0.67 7.27 1.38
N LYS A 121 0.71 8.44 0.76
CA LYS A 121 1.93 9.23 0.55
C LYS A 121 1.75 10.61 1.16
N ARG A 122 2.84 11.26 1.53
CA ARG A 122 2.85 12.67 1.94
C ARG A 122 4.08 13.38 1.40
N GLY A 123 3.95 14.69 1.19
CA GLY A 123 5.08 15.55 0.91
C GLY A 123 6.02 15.63 2.11
N VAL A 124 7.33 15.46 1.87
CA VAL A 124 8.39 15.67 2.87
C VAL A 124 9.48 16.47 2.20
N THR A 125 9.56 17.76 2.55
CA THR A 125 10.43 18.75 1.90
C THR A 125 11.41 19.35 2.90
N CYS A 126 12.64 19.58 2.44
CA CYS A 126 13.63 20.34 3.18
C CYS A 126 13.84 21.69 2.48
N PRO A 127 13.37 22.81 3.06
CA PRO A 127 13.35 24.09 2.36
C PRO A 127 14.74 24.63 2.00
N GLY A 128 15.70 24.63 2.94
CA GLY A 128 17.07 25.14 2.74
C GLY A 128 18.14 24.07 2.54
N GLY A 129 17.75 22.78 2.44
CA GLY A 129 18.69 21.66 2.31
C GLY A 129 19.52 21.34 3.56
N LEU A 130 19.38 22.12 4.64
CA LEU A 130 20.07 21.98 5.91
C LEU A 130 19.27 21.15 6.94
N CYS A 131 18.56 20.12 6.48
CA CYS A 131 17.83 19.22 7.38
C CYS A 131 18.70 18.04 7.80
N ASP A 132 18.42 17.50 8.99
CA ASP A 132 19.07 16.27 9.46
C ASP A 132 18.48 15.07 8.69
N TRP A 133 19.26 14.55 7.74
CA TRP A 133 18.88 13.41 6.90
C TRP A 133 18.64 12.13 7.70
N THR A 134 19.24 11.98 8.88
CA THR A 134 18.98 10.83 9.76
C THR A 134 17.59 10.86 10.38
N LYS A 135 16.99 12.06 10.47
CA LYS A 135 15.65 12.29 11.02
C LYS A 135 14.59 12.50 9.95
N ARG A 136 14.89 12.20 8.67
CA ARG A 136 13.95 12.40 7.57
C ARG A 136 12.66 11.59 7.81
N PRO A 137 11.50 12.26 7.89
CA PRO A 137 10.22 11.57 8.04
C PRO A 137 9.90 10.68 6.83
N THR A 138 9.21 9.57 7.07
CA THR A 138 8.80 8.66 5.98
C THR A 138 7.77 9.34 5.08
N SER A 139 7.97 9.29 3.77
CA SER A 139 7.04 9.86 2.78
C SER A 139 5.93 8.89 2.35
N THR A 140 5.97 7.64 2.81
CA THR A 140 5.07 6.57 2.37
C THR A 140 4.80 5.62 3.52
N THR A 141 3.54 5.25 3.73
CA THR A 141 3.17 4.27 4.75
C THR A 141 2.02 3.38 4.28
N SER A 142 1.92 2.18 4.83
CA SER A 142 0.80 1.28 4.60
C SER A 142 -0.46 1.78 5.30
N CYS A 143 -1.61 1.61 4.64
CA CYS A 143 -2.93 1.95 5.16
C CYS A 143 -3.95 0.87 4.78
N SER A 144 -5.14 0.92 5.38
CA SER A 144 -6.27 0.06 5.05
C SER A 144 -5.95 -1.45 5.05
N GLY A 145 -5.29 -1.93 6.11
CA GLY A 145 -4.91 -3.35 6.27
C GLY A 145 -6.07 -4.31 6.55
N HIS A 146 -7.30 -3.81 6.61
CA HIS A 146 -8.49 -4.64 6.80
C HIS A 146 -8.93 -5.32 5.50
N PRO A 147 -9.50 -6.53 5.55
CA PRO A 147 -9.95 -7.25 4.36
C PRO A 147 -11.01 -6.46 3.57
N CYS A 148 -11.01 -6.62 2.24
CA CYS A 148 -12.12 -6.14 1.41
C CYS A 148 -13.32 -7.06 1.63
N CYS A 149 -14.45 -6.49 2.01
CA CYS A 149 -15.66 -7.24 2.34
C CYS A 149 -16.84 -6.71 1.53
N HIS A 150 -17.76 -7.59 1.13
CA HIS A 150 -18.98 -7.20 0.43
C HIS A 150 -20.17 -8.05 0.86
N TRP A 151 -21.37 -7.48 0.77
CA TRP A 151 -22.59 -8.20 1.10
C TRP A 151 -22.96 -9.21 0.01
N VAL A 152 -23.21 -10.46 0.41
CA VAL A 152 -23.79 -11.48 -0.45
C VAL A 152 -25.20 -11.80 0.01
N ALA A 153 -26.16 -11.58 -0.88
CA ALA A 153 -27.56 -11.94 -0.66
C ALA A 153 -27.87 -13.24 -1.43
N GLY A 154 -28.32 -14.25 -0.71
CA GLY A 154 -28.78 -15.51 -1.29
C GLY A 154 -30.13 -15.38 -1.99
N ASN A 155 -30.61 -16.51 -2.52
CA ASN A 155 -31.92 -16.60 -3.15
C ASN A 155 -33.05 -16.39 -2.13
N TRP A 156 -34.20 -15.91 -2.60
CA TRP A 156 -35.40 -15.79 -1.79
C TRP A 156 -36.00 -17.17 -1.50
N ASP A 157 -36.36 -17.40 -0.25
CA ASP A 157 -37.16 -18.54 0.17
C ASP A 157 -38.57 -18.49 -0.44
N PRO A 158 -39.30 -19.62 -0.48
CA PRO A 158 -40.71 -19.62 -0.85
C PRO A 158 -41.53 -18.64 0.00
N CYS A 159 -42.52 -17.99 -0.61
CA CYS A 159 -43.40 -17.05 0.09
C CYS A 159 -44.19 -17.78 1.19
N THR A 160 -44.29 -17.17 2.38
CA THR A 160 -45.00 -17.77 3.53
C THR A 160 -46.45 -18.13 3.24
N VAL A 161 -47.10 -17.40 2.33
CA VAL A 161 -48.48 -17.64 1.92
C VAL A 161 -48.59 -17.56 0.40
N SER A 162 -49.48 -18.35 -0.19
CA SER A 162 -49.75 -18.33 -1.64
C SER A 162 -50.61 -17.14 -2.08
N CYS A 163 -51.27 -16.45 -1.13
CA CYS A 163 -52.16 -15.31 -1.38
C CYS A 163 -52.39 -14.51 -0.08
N GLY A 164 -52.88 -13.28 -0.20
CA GLY A 164 -53.25 -12.41 0.93
C GLY A 164 -52.12 -11.54 1.48
N GLY A 165 -50.94 -11.55 0.86
CA GLY A 165 -49.75 -10.82 1.30
C GLY A 165 -48.91 -11.62 2.29
N GLY A 166 -47.78 -12.14 1.82
CA GLY A 166 -46.79 -12.84 2.63
C GLY A 166 -45.44 -12.15 2.67
N PHE A 167 -44.47 -12.81 3.28
CA PHE A 167 -43.08 -12.39 3.28
C PHE A 167 -42.19 -13.52 2.77
N GLN A 168 -41.17 -13.16 2.00
CA GLN A 168 -40.04 -14.04 1.67
C GLN A 168 -38.85 -13.58 2.50
N LYS A 169 -38.09 -14.56 2.99
CA LYS A 169 -36.83 -14.36 3.68
C LYS A 169 -35.69 -14.75 2.73
N ARG A 170 -34.54 -14.11 2.86
CA ARG A 170 -33.29 -14.56 2.24
C ARG A 170 -32.15 -14.45 3.25
N THR A 171 -31.13 -15.28 3.06
CA THR A 171 -29.89 -15.18 3.85
C THR A 171 -29.01 -14.07 3.31
N VAL A 172 -28.60 -13.14 4.17
CA VAL A 172 -27.62 -12.10 3.85
C VAL A 172 -26.42 -12.26 4.78
N HIS A 173 -25.24 -12.46 4.21
CA HIS A 173 -23.99 -12.60 4.97
C HIS A 173 -22.89 -11.75 4.32
N CYS A 174 -21.96 -11.28 5.15
CA CYS A 174 -20.79 -10.55 4.70
C CYS A 174 -19.70 -11.57 4.37
N VAL A 175 -19.01 -11.40 3.25
CA VAL A 175 -17.88 -12.26 2.85
C VAL A 175 -16.67 -11.41 2.48
N ALA A 176 -15.49 -11.96 2.73
CA ALA A 176 -14.23 -11.38 2.26
C ALA A 176 -14.06 -11.62 0.76
N SER A 177 -13.52 -10.63 0.05
CA SER A 177 -13.14 -10.75 -1.35
C SER A 177 -11.85 -11.58 -1.47
N GLU A 178 -11.79 -12.48 -2.47
CA GLU A 178 -10.69 -13.45 -2.69
C GLU A 178 -9.29 -12.84 -2.79
N ASN A 179 -9.17 -11.51 -3.00
CA ASN A 179 -7.88 -10.82 -3.09
C ASN A 179 -7.27 -10.40 -1.74
N SER A 180 -7.89 -10.76 -0.62
CA SER A 180 -7.38 -10.44 0.72
C SER A 180 -6.30 -11.43 1.17
N LYS A 181 -5.02 -11.07 0.96
CA LYS A 181 -3.84 -11.85 1.36
C LYS A 181 -3.53 -11.78 2.87
N THR A 182 -4.52 -11.94 3.74
CA THR A 182 -4.32 -11.90 5.20
C THR A 182 -4.98 -13.09 5.89
N GLU A 183 -4.17 -13.87 6.62
CA GLU A 183 -4.54 -15.08 7.39
C GLU A 183 -5.43 -14.82 8.62
N SER A 184 -6.26 -13.78 8.61
CA SER A 184 -7.21 -13.48 9.69
C SER A 184 -8.64 -13.73 9.21
N GLN A 185 -9.05 -15.00 9.28
CA GLN A 185 -10.29 -15.55 8.72
C GLN A 185 -11.59 -14.99 9.36
N ASP A 186 -11.53 -14.24 10.46
CA ASP A 186 -12.72 -14.12 11.35
C ASP A 186 -13.32 -12.71 11.56
N GLN A 187 -12.90 -11.67 10.85
CA GLN A 187 -13.57 -10.36 10.97
C GLN A 187 -13.72 -9.63 9.63
N CYS A 188 -14.61 -10.15 8.76
CA CYS A 188 -15.17 -9.32 7.70
C CYS A 188 -16.35 -8.51 8.26
N LEU A 189 -16.25 -7.17 8.24
CA LEU A 189 -17.33 -6.26 8.65
C LEU A 189 -17.72 -5.40 7.44
N CYS A 190 -18.96 -5.57 6.98
CA CYS A 190 -19.52 -4.86 5.83
C CYS A 190 -20.23 -3.55 6.25
N ASP A 191 -19.77 -2.89 7.30
CA ASP A 191 -20.42 -1.68 7.87
C ASP A 191 -20.33 -0.45 6.95
N HIS A 192 -19.38 -0.46 6.02
CA HIS A 192 -19.19 0.59 5.03
C HIS A 192 -20.21 0.55 3.88
N GLU A 193 -20.96 -0.55 3.73
CA GLU A 193 -21.98 -0.72 2.68
C GLU A 193 -23.38 -0.95 3.28
N PRO A 194 -24.45 -0.41 2.65
CA PRO A 194 -25.81 -0.60 3.12
C PRO A 194 -26.21 -2.08 3.06
N ARG A 195 -26.58 -2.66 4.21
CA ARG A 195 -27.02 -4.06 4.31
C ARG A 195 -28.26 -4.31 3.42
N PRO A 196 -28.21 -5.29 2.49
CA PRO A 196 -29.37 -5.65 1.68
C PRO A 196 -30.57 -6.09 2.55
N PRO A 197 -31.83 -5.83 2.14
CA PRO A 197 -33.01 -6.21 2.91
C PRO A 197 -33.13 -7.73 3.01
N GLU A 198 -33.37 -8.27 4.21
CA GLU A 198 -33.54 -9.71 4.43
C GLU A 198 -34.97 -10.21 4.19
N PHE A 199 -35.93 -9.28 4.12
CA PHE A 199 -37.34 -9.56 3.97
C PHE A 199 -37.93 -8.78 2.81
N GLN A 200 -38.79 -9.42 2.04
CA GLN A 200 -39.55 -8.78 0.97
C GLN A 200 -41.00 -9.26 1.00
N LYS A 201 -41.93 -8.35 0.65
CA LYS A 201 -43.35 -8.69 0.51
C LYS A 201 -43.56 -9.51 -0.78
N CYS A 202 -44.36 -10.56 -0.68
CA CYS A 202 -44.67 -11.47 -1.78
C CYS A 202 -46.18 -11.79 -1.81
N ASN A 203 -46.66 -12.28 -2.95
CA ASN A 203 -48.04 -12.70 -3.16
C ASN A 203 -49.11 -11.71 -2.64
N PRO A 204 -49.11 -10.44 -3.09
CA PRO A 204 -50.08 -9.42 -2.65
C PRO A 204 -51.51 -9.68 -3.16
N GLN A 205 -51.70 -10.71 -3.98
CA GLN A 205 -52.98 -11.07 -4.59
C GLN A 205 -53.95 -11.56 -3.52
N ALA A 206 -55.20 -11.09 -3.54
CA ALA A 206 -56.22 -11.55 -2.61
C ALA A 206 -56.47 -13.06 -2.74
N CYS A 207 -56.64 -13.75 -1.61
CA CYS A 207 -57.03 -15.16 -1.63
C CYS A 207 -58.40 -15.32 -2.26
N ARG A 208 -58.49 -16.18 -3.27
CA ARG A 208 -59.75 -16.55 -3.89
C ARG A 208 -60.60 -17.27 -2.85
N LYS A 209 -61.64 -16.62 -2.34
CA LYS A 209 -62.69 -17.31 -1.59
C LYS A 209 -63.40 -18.20 -2.59
N ASN A 210 -63.17 -19.51 -2.55
CA ASN A 210 -64.05 -20.47 -3.21
C ASN A 210 -65.39 -20.46 -2.47
N ALA A 211 -66.20 -19.45 -2.76
CA ALA A 211 -67.63 -19.43 -2.48
C ALA A 211 -68.40 -20.00 -3.68
N ASP A 212 -67.91 -21.13 -4.21
CA ASP A 212 -68.61 -21.90 -5.23
C ASP A 212 -68.68 -23.36 -4.79
N LEU A 213 -69.92 -23.76 -4.49
CA LEU A 213 -70.48 -25.07 -4.79
C LEU A 213 -70.34 -26.25 -3.80
N LEU A 214 -70.62 -26.07 -2.50
CA LEU A 214 -71.19 -27.18 -1.70
C LEU A 214 -72.35 -26.71 -0.85
N CYS A 215 -73.53 -26.79 -1.45
CA CYS A 215 -74.80 -26.51 -0.81
C CYS A 215 -75.23 -27.71 0.03
N THR A 216 -74.99 -27.64 1.33
CA THR A 216 -75.20 -28.78 2.24
C THR A 216 -76.63 -28.87 2.78
N LYS A 217 -77.43 -27.78 2.73
CA LYS A 217 -78.82 -27.77 3.22
C LYS A 217 -79.66 -26.68 2.56
N ASP A 218 -80.95 -26.96 2.33
CA ASP A 218 -81.94 -25.94 1.97
C ASP A 218 -82.17 -24.98 3.15
N ASN A 219 -82.22 -23.68 2.89
CA ASN A 219 -82.43 -22.65 3.92
C ASN A 219 -83.92 -22.49 4.29
N LEU A 220 -84.84 -22.96 3.43
CA LEU A 220 -86.28 -23.04 3.68
C LEU A 220 -86.69 -24.49 3.98
N SER A 221 -87.90 -24.71 4.50
CA SER A 221 -88.38 -26.06 4.79
C SER A 221 -88.46 -26.90 3.52
N ALA A 222 -88.14 -28.20 3.62
CA ALA A 222 -88.11 -29.11 2.48
C ALA A 222 -89.47 -29.17 1.75
N SER A 223 -90.58 -29.10 2.48
CA SER A 223 -91.93 -29.07 1.90
C SER A 223 -92.16 -27.78 1.09
N PHE A 224 -91.72 -26.62 1.61
CA PHE A 224 -91.87 -25.35 0.91
C PHE A 224 -90.98 -25.29 -0.33
N CYS A 225 -89.74 -25.76 -0.24
CA CYS A 225 -88.85 -25.87 -1.40
C CYS A 225 -89.36 -26.85 -2.47
N GLN A 226 -90.02 -27.94 -2.08
CA GLN A 226 -90.69 -28.83 -3.03
C GLN A 226 -91.87 -28.15 -3.73
N THR A 227 -92.70 -27.38 -3.02
CA THR A 227 -93.79 -26.63 -3.65
C THR A 227 -93.27 -25.59 -4.63
N LEU A 228 -92.16 -24.91 -4.30
CA LEU A 228 -91.52 -23.97 -5.23
C LEU A 228 -90.92 -24.66 -6.46
N LYS A 229 -90.46 -25.90 -6.31
CA LYS A 229 -90.02 -26.76 -7.42
C LYS A 229 -91.18 -27.16 -8.33
N THR A 230 -92.31 -27.61 -7.79
CA THR A 230 -93.50 -27.97 -8.59
C THR A 230 -94.10 -26.77 -9.32
N MET A 231 -93.99 -25.57 -8.74
CA MET A 231 -94.38 -24.30 -9.38
C MET A 231 -93.35 -23.74 -10.39
N LYS A 232 -92.29 -24.50 -10.74
CA LYS A 232 -91.19 -24.07 -11.65
C LYS A 232 -90.52 -22.74 -11.25
N LYS A 233 -90.48 -22.40 -9.96
CA LYS A 233 -89.86 -21.15 -9.46
C LYS A 233 -88.36 -21.28 -9.21
N CYS A 234 -87.77 -22.46 -9.41
CA CYS A 234 -86.32 -22.72 -9.28
C CYS A 234 -85.43 -21.91 -10.24
N SER A 235 -85.99 -21.30 -11.28
CA SER A 235 -85.24 -20.41 -12.19
C SER A 235 -84.99 -19.02 -11.60
N VAL A 236 -85.68 -18.65 -10.51
CA VAL A 236 -85.49 -17.35 -9.85
C VAL A 236 -84.23 -17.44 -8.97
N PRO A 237 -83.23 -16.53 -9.12
CA PRO A 237 -81.94 -16.63 -8.43
C PRO A 237 -82.03 -16.66 -6.90
N THR A 238 -82.98 -15.91 -6.32
CA THR A 238 -83.23 -15.89 -4.88
C THR A 238 -83.81 -17.21 -4.37
N VAL A 239 -84.73 -17.82 -5.13
CA VAL A 239 -85.28 -19.15 -4.83
C VAL A 239 -84.20 -20.22 -4.98
N ARG A 240 -83.34 -20.11 -6.00
CA ARG A 240 -82.20 -21.01 -6.22
C ARG A 240 -81.15 -20.92 -5.11
N ALA A 241 -80.96 -19.75 -4.51
CA ALA A 241 -80.06 -19.57 -3.37
C ALA A 241 -80.64 -20.14 -2.06
N GLN A 242 -81.96 -20.03 -1.85
CA GLN A 242 -82.62 -20.47 -0.61
C GLN A 242 -83.05 -21.95 -0.61
N CYS A 243 -83.41 -22.51 -1.78
CA CYS A 243 -83.81 -23.91 -1.97
C CYS A 243 -82.81 -24.64 -2.87
N CYS A 244 -81.54 -24.49 -2.54
CA CYS A 244 -80.42 -24.85 -3.39
C CYS A 244 -80.23 -26.37 -3.57
N LEU A 245 -80.57 -27.20 -2.58
CA LEU A 245 -80.60 -28.66 -2.69
C LEU A 245 -81.77 -29.10 -3.57
N SER A 246 -82.97 -28.55 -3.32
CA SER A 246 -84.20 -28.89 -4.07
C SER A 246 -84.16 -28.48 -5.54
N CYS A 247 -83.53 -27.34 -5.86
CA CYS A 247 -83.41 -26.78 -7.21
C CYS A 247 -82.09 -27.15 -7.94
N SER A 248 -81.22 -27.98 -7.34
CA SER A 248 -79.91 -28.35 -7.92
C SER A 248 -79.99 -29.15 -9.25
N GLN A 249 -81.10 -29.86 -9.49
CA GLN A 249 -81.23 -30.81 -10.61
C GLN A 249 -81.71 -30.23 -11.96
N THR A 250 -81.95 -28.93 -12.10
CA THR A 250 -82.27 -28.33 -13.40
C THR A 250 -81.01 -27.77 -14.09
N HIS A 251 -79.96 -28.57 -14.18
CA HIS A 251 -78.87 -28.33 -15.13
C HIS A 251 -79.25 -28.96 -16.48
N VAL A 252 -79.87 -28.15 -17.34
CA VAL A 252 -79.95 -28.47 -18.77
C VAL A 252 -78.53 -28.37 -19.33
N ALA A 253 -78.02 -29.51 -19.78
CA ALA A 253 -76.73 -29.66 -20.44
C ALA A 253 -76.74 -28.92 -21.78
N HIS A 254 -75.91 -27.87 -21.91
CA HIS A 254 -75.43 -27.44 -23.21
C HIS A 254 -74.08 -28.10 -23.47
N THR A 255 -74.15 -29.12 -24.33
CA THR A 255 -73.04 -29.84 -24.96
C THR A 255 -72.01 -28.89 -25.58
N GLN A 256 -70.73 -29.14 -25.28
CA GLN A 256 -69.57 -28.47 -25.86
C GLN A 256 -69.51 -28.66 -27.39
N ARG A 257 -69.14 -27.60 -28.13
CA ARG A 257 -68.50 -27.70 -29.45
C ARG A 257 -67.02 -27.31 -29.31
N PRO A 258 -66.07 -28.17 -29.73
CA PRO A 258 -64.65 -27.84 -29.68
C PRO A 258 -64.27 -26.94 -30.85
N ARG A 259 -63.65 -25.78 -30.60
CA ARG A 259 -62.99 -24.98 -31.64
C ARG A 259 -61.48 -25.14 -31.55
N LYS A 260 -60.96 -25.72 -32.64
CA LYS A 260 -59.59 -25.92 -33.15
C LYS A 260 -58.44 -25.20 -32.42
N ARG A 261 -57.40 -26.00 -32.09
CA ARG A 261 -56.01 -25.56 -31.85
C ARG A 261 -55.42 -24.97 -33.14
N GLN A 262 -54.70 -23.86 -33.02
CA GLN A 262 -53.69 -23.40 -33.98
C GLN A 262 -52.37 -23.12 -33.24
N PRO A 263 -51.21 -23.29 -33.91
CA PRO A 263 -49.96 -23.68 -33.28
C PRO A 263 -49.10 -22.50 -32.83
N LEU A 264 -48.26 -22.78 -31.84
CA LEU A 264 -47.15 -21.94 -31.37
C LEU A 264 -46.20 -21.59 -32.53
N LYS A 265 -45.89 -20.30 -32.67
CA LYS A 265 -44.72 -19.81 -33.40
C LYS A 265 -43.53 -19.76 -32.43
N ILE A 266 -42.48 -20.50 -32.75
CA ILE A 266 -41.16 -20.43 -32.12
C ILE A 266 -40.33 -19.38 -32.88
N PRO A 267 -39.74 -18.37 -32.22
CA PRO A 267 -38.59 -17.66 -32.77
C PRO A 267 -37.32 -18.41 -32.39
N LYS A 268 -36.53 -18.81 -33.41
CA LYS A 268 -35.16 -19.28 -33.29
C LYS A 268 -34.19 -18.09 -33.40
N ALA A 269 -33.02 -18.32 -32.79
CA ALA A 269 -31.69 -17.83 -33.15
C ALA A 269 -31.21 -16.52 -32.50
N PRO A 270 -29.89 -16.27 -32.51
CA PRO A 270 -28.74 -17.18 -32.60
C PRO A 270 -28.14 -17.50 -31.21
#